data_AF-A0A0B2WUL1-F1
#
_entry.id   AF-A0A0B2WUL1-F1
#
_cell.length_a   1.000
_cell.length_b   1.000
_cell.length_c   1.000
_cell.angle_alpha   90.00
_cell.angle_beta   90.00
_cell.angle_gamma   90.00
#
_symmetry.space_group_name_H-M   'P 1'
#
loop_
_entity.id
_entity.type
_entity.pdbx_description
1 polymer ?
#
loop_
_entity_poly.entity_id
_entity_poly.type
_entity_poly.pdbx_seq_one_letter_code
_entity_poly.pdbx_strand_id
1 'polypeptide(L)'
;MSRRQARTSVRFSTYSMTPSFAPTIKTSDSAQTEIREIALNLDRMENKALSLQRVMLSDEKTDNMSKLALGAKLDRALDRRMSGQDAVMRPRRNGSVNVAMVEKTALSEKA
;
A
#
# COMPACT_ATOMS: atom_id res chain seq x y z
N MET A 1 -3.10 -78.51 -7.45
CA MET A 1 -3.44 -77.48 -8.45
C MET A 1 -3.95 -76.24 -7.74
N SER A 2 -3.18 -75.15 -7.69
CA SER A 2 -3.56 -73.91 -6.98
C SER A 2 -4.16 -72.91 -7.97
N ARG A 3 -5.43 -72.58 -7.80
CA ARG A 3 -6.19 -71.64 -8.65
C ARG A 3 -5.79 -70.20 -8.28
N ARG A 4 -4.91 -69.57 -9.07
CA ARG A 4 -4.61 -68.13 -8.93
C ARG A 4 -5.82 -67.32 -9.38
N GLN A 5 -6.54 -66.71 -8.43
CA GLN A 5 -7.55 -65.70 -8.74
C GLN A 5 -6.86 -64.41 -9.22
N ALA A 6 -7.25 -63.90 -10.38
CA ALA A 6 -6.84 -62.58 -10.85
C ALA A 6 -7.51 -61.54 -9.95
N ARG A 7 -6.73 -60.96 -9.03
CA ARG A 7 -7.21 -59.85 -8.18
C ARG A 7 -7.33 -58.61 -9.06
N THR A 8 -8.55 -58.26 -9.45
CA THR A 8 -8.86 -57.00 -10.16
C THR A 8 -8.85 -55.83 -9.18
N SER A 9 -7.73 -55.61 -8.49
CA SER A 9 -7.57 -54.42 -7.66
C SER A 9 -7.23 -53.25 -8.55
N VAL A 10 -8.21 -52.40 -8.85
CA VAL A 10 -7.96 -51.09 -9.47
C VAL A 10 -7.26 -50.22 -8.43
N ARG A 11 -5.94 -50.16 -8.47
CA ARG A 11 -5.14 -49.29 -7.60
C ARG A 11 -5.15 -47.88 -8.18
N PHE A 12 -6.01 -47.01 -7.64
CA PHE A 12 -5.96 -45.58 -7.95
C PHE A 12 -4.69 -44.98 -7.34
N SER A 13 -3.71 -44.64 -8.18
CA SER A 13 -2.47 -44.00 -7.74
C SER A 13 -2.54 -42.49 -8.01
N THR A 14 -2.61 -41.75 -6.90
CA THR A 14 -2.15 -40.41 -6.53
C THR A 14 -1.68 -39.41 -7.62
N TYR A 15 -2.36 -38.27 -7.63
CA TYR A 15 -1.89 -36.90 -7.91
C TYR A 15 -0.59 -36.76 -8.74
N SER A 16 -0.76 -36.49 -10.03
CA SER A 16 0.27 -35.79 -10.82
C SER A 16 0.09 -34.28 -10.66
N MET A 17 1.16 -33.57 -10.29
CA MET A 17 1.23 -32.10 -10.22
C MET A 17 1.50 -31.44 -11.59
N THR A 18 1.43 -32.19 -12.68
CA THR A 18 1.58 -31.64 -14.04
C THR A 18 0.21 -31.41 -14.66
N PRO A 19 -0.12 -30.22 -15.19
CA PRO A 19 -1.37 -30.01 -15.91
C PRO A 19 -1.35 -30.87 -17.18
N SER A 20 -2.07 -31.99 -17.16
CA SER A 20 -2.27 -32.83 -18.34
C SER A 20 -3.31 -32.17 -19.25
N PHE A 21 -2.96 -31.94 -20.52
CA PHE A 21 -3.88 -31.46 -21.56
C PHE A 21 -4.87 -32.54 -22.03
N ALA A 22 -4.72 -33.78 -21.58
CA ALA A 22 -5.67 -34.86 -21.86
C ALA A 22 -6.73 -34.92 -20.75
N PRO A 23 -8.05 -34.81 -21.08
CA PRO A 23 -9.11 -34.95 -20.10
C PRO A 23 -9.13 -36.40 -19.59
N THR A 24 -8.40 -36.65 -18.51
CA THR A 24 -8.21 -37.99 -17.95
C THR A 24 -9.32 -38.35 -16.95
N ILE A 25 -10.23 -37.42 -16.69
CA ILE A 25 -11.37 -37.63 -15.79
C ILE A 25 -12.56 -38.10 -16.63
N LYS A 26 -12.75 -39.42 -16.72
CA LYS A 26 -14.05 -39.99 -17.07
C LYS A 26 -14.99 -39.76 -15.89
N THR A 27 -15.50 -38.54 -15.76
CA THR A 27 -16.52 -38.21 -14.75
C THR A 27 -17.79 -38.98 -15.09
N SER A 28 -18.41 -39.61 -14.10
CA SER A 28 -19.81 -40.06 -14.24
C SER A 28 -20.71 -38.85 -14.49
N ASP A 29 -21.87 -39.08 -15.08
CA ASP A 29 -22.88 -38.02 -15.30
C ASP A 29 -23.32 -37.37 -13.96
N SER A 30 -23.26 -38.13 -12.85
CA SER A 30 -23.47 -37.61 -11.50
C SER A 30 -22.41 -36.58 -11.09
N ALA A 31 -21.12 -36.88 -11.32
CA ALA A 31 -20.03 -35.99 -10.97
C ALA A 31 -20.07 -34.70 -11.80
N GLN A 32 -20.49 -34.77 -13.07
CA GLN A 32 -20.73 -33.58 -13.89
C GLN A 32 -21.87 -32.71 -13.34
N THR A 33 -22.93 -33.35 -12.84
CA THR A 33 -24.08 -32.65 -12.25
C THR A 33 -23.70 -31.94 -10.95
N GLU A 34 -22.97 -32.63 -10.06
CA GLU A 34 -22.45 -32.06 -8.82
C GLU A 34 -21.54 -30.85 -9.08
N ILE A 35 -20.63 -30.94 -10.06
CA ILE A 35 -19.74 -29.84 -10.43
C ILE A 35 -20.53 -28.61 -10.90
N ARG A 36 -21.58 -28.81 -11.71
CA ARG A 36 -22.44 -27.73 -12.18
C ARG A 36 -23.22 -27.09 -11.03
N GLU A 37 -23.73 -27.88 -10.11
CA GLU A 37 -24.45 -27.39 -8.94
C GLU A 37 -23.55 -26.57 -8.02
N ILE A 38 -22.32 -27.04 -7.77
CA ILE A 38 -21.31 -26.32 -7.02
C ILE A 38 -21.00 -24.97 -7.69
N ALA A 39 -20.78 -24.96 -9.01
CA ALA A 39 -20.49 -23.74 -9.76
C ALA A 39 -21.66 -22.72 -9.67
N LEU A 40 -22.90 -23.19 -9.82
CA LEU A 40 -24.10 -22.36 -9.67
C LEU A 40 -24.23 -21.76 -8.27
N ASN A 41 -23.97 -22.55 -7.24
CA ASN A 41 -24.08 -22.09 -5.86
C ASN A 41 -22.96 -21.10 -5.50
N LEU A 42 -21.74 -21.29 -6.02
CA LEU A 42 -20.65 -20.33 -5.90
C LEU A 42 -20.98 -18.98 -6.56
N ASP A 43 -21.54 -19.01 -7.78
CA ASP A 43 -21.93 -17.77 -8.49
C ASP A 43 -23.04 -17.01 -7.75
N ARG A 44 -23.95 -17.72 -7.05
CA ARG A 44 -24.96 -17.09 -6.18
C ARG A 44 -24.38 -16.54 -4.88
N MET A 45 -23.33 -17.16 -4.34
CA MET A 45 -22.63 -16.68 -3.16
C MET A 45 -21.76 -15.46 -3.45
N GLU A 46 -21.46 -15.17 -4.72
CA GLU A 46 -20.72 -13.98 -5.11
C GLU A 46 -21.51 -12.71 -4.77
N ASN A 47 -20.98 -11.91 -3.84
CA ASN A 47 -21.54 -10.60 -3.55
C ASN A 47 -21.01 -9.55 -4.54
N LYS A 48 -21.72 -9.40 -5.66
CA LYS A 48 -21.38 -8.47 -6.75
C LYS A 48 -21.35 -7.01 -6.29
N ALA A 49 -22.12 -6.64 -5.27
CA ALA A 49 -22.12 -5.29 -4.71
C ALA A 49 -20.79 -4.93 -4.02
N LEU A 50 -20.18 -5.89 -3.31
CA LEU A 50 -18.86 -5.69 -2.69
C LEU A 50 -17.75 -5.57 -3.73
N SER A 51 -17.84 -6.32 -4.83
CA SER A 51 -16.91 -6.21 -5.95
C SER A 51 -16.97 -4.82 -6.59
N LEU A 52 -18.15 -4.24 -6.75
CA LEU A 52 -18.34 -2.88 -7.26
C LEU A 52 -17.86 -1.78 -6.30
N GLN A 53 -17.88 -2.03 -4.99
CA GLN A 53 -17.42 -1.07 -3.98
C GLN A 53 -15.89 -0.92 -3.96
N ARG A 54 -15.14 -1.96 -4.35
CA ARG A 54 -13.68 -1.89 -4.41
C ARG A 54 -13.24 -1.10 -5.63
N VAL A 55 -12.99 0.19 -5.43
CA VAL A 55 -12.42 1.06 -6.47
C VAL A 55 -10.98 0.67 -6.72
N MET A 56 -10.73 -0.03 -7.83
CA MET A 56 -9.39 -0.15 -8.40
C MET A 56 -9.16 1.05 -9.31
N LEU A 57 -8.25 1.93 -8.91
CA LEU A 57 -7.88 3.09 -9.72
C LEU A 57 -7.05 2.61 -10.92
N SER A 58 -7.27 3.24 -12.08
CA SER A 58 -6.33 3.09 -13.20
C SER A 58 -4.97 3.67 -12.82
N ASP A 59 -3.91 3.21 -13.48
CA ASP A 59 -2.55 3.68 -13.21
C ASP A 59 -2.44 5.21 -13.29
N GLU A 60 -3.06 5.83 -14.31
CA GLU A 60 -3.13 7.28 -14.45
C GLU A 60 -3.79 7.99 -13.26
N LYS A 61 -4.86 7.41 -12.71
CA LYS A 61 -5.54 7.98 -11.52
C LYS A 61 -4.68 7.83 -10.29
N THR A 62 -3.97 6.72 -10.14
CA THR A 62 -3.02 6.49 -9.05
C THR A 62 -1.86 7.49 -9.10
N ASP A 63 -1.32 7.76 -10.28
CA ASP A 63 -0.26 8.76 -10.47
C ASP A 63 -0.73 10.18 -10.14
N ASN A 64 -1.93 10.55 -10.60
CA ASN A 64 -2.52 11.86 -10.30
C ASN A 64 -2.76 12.04 -8.79
N MET A 65 -3.29 11.02 -8.11
CA MET A 65 -3.45 11.03 -6.66
C MET A 65 -2.10 11.14 -5.93
N SER A 66 -1.07 10.47 -6.43
CA SER A 66 0.29 10.54 -5.86
C SER A 66 0.89 11.94 -6.00
N LYS A 67 0.71 12.60 -7.15
CA LYS A 67 1.15 13.99 -7.38
C LYS A 67 0.44 14.97 -6.45
N LEU A 68 -0.89 14.86 -6.33
CA LEU A 68 -1.69 15.70 -5.42
C LEU A 68 -1.25 15.51 -3.96
N ALA A 69 -1.04 14.27 -3.54
CA ALA A 69 -0.56 13.96 -2.19
C ALA A 69 0.84 14.52 -1.92
N LEU A 70 1.73 14.51 -2.93
CA LEU A 70 3.06 15.11 -2.83
C LEU A 70 2.99 16.63 -2.67
N GLY A 71 2.19 17.31 -3.49
CA GLY A 71 1.96 18.75 -3.38
C GLY A 71 1.44 19.14 -2.00
N ALA A 72 0.38 18.48 -1.53
CA ALA A 72 -0.19 18.75 -0.21
C ALA A 72 0.81 18.49 0.95
N LYS A 73 1.69 17.49 0.82
CA LYS A 73 2.76 17.23 1.80
C LYS A 73 3.80 18.34 1.78
N LEU A 74 4.18 18.83 0.60
CA LEU A 74 5.12 19.93 0.45
C LEU A 74 4.54 21.22 1.03
N ASP A 75 3.29 21.55 0.73
CA ASP A 75 2.61 22.73 1.28
C ASP A 75 2.55 22.66 2.81
N ARG A 76 2.13 21.52 3.37
CA ARG A 76 2.14 21.31 4.83
C ARG A 76 3.54 21.44 5.44
N ALA A 77 4.57 20.96 4.75
CA ALA A 77 5.95 21.07 5.22
C ALA A 77 6.44 22.52 5.18
N LEU A 78 6.10 23.25 4.13
CA LEU A 78 6.39 24.68 4.00
C LEU A 78 5.64 25.48 5.06
N ASP A 79 4.35 25.24 5.31
CA ASP A 79 3.59 25.92 6.37
C ASP A 79 4.25 25.77 7.74
N ARG A 80 4.69 24.55 8.07
CA ARG A 80 5.42 24.30 9.32
C ARG A 80 6.76 25.02 9.39
N ARG A 81 7.44 25.13 8.25
CA ARG A 81 8.71 25.85 8.14
C ARG A 81 8.46 27.35 8.29
N MET A 82 7.59 27.91 7.46
CA MET A 82 7.30 29.35 7.39
C MET A 82 6.61 29.87 8.65
N SER A 83 5.93 29.02 9.43
CA SER A 83 5.34 29.42 10.71
C SER A 83 6.40 29.89 11.70
N GLY A 84 6.36 31.17 12.06
CA GLY A 84 7.25 31.78 13.05
C GLY A 84 8.67 32.06 12.57
N GLN A 85 8.96 31.88 11.28
CA GLN A 85 10.25 32.29 10.68
C GLN A 85 10.33 33.78 10.39
N ASP A 86 9.18 34.44 10.22
CA ASP A 86 9.16 35.87 9.98
C ASP A 86 9.76 36.62 11.18
N ALA A 87 10.67 37.55 10.88
CA ALA A 87 11.33 38.34 11.90
C ALA A 87 10.31 39.23 12.61
N VAL A 88 10.02 38.91 13.87
CA VAL A 88 9.19 39.77 14.74
C VAL A 88 10.10 40.72 15.51
N MET A 89 10.02 42.01 15.19
CA MET A 89 10.71 43.04 15.97
C MET A 89 10.11 43.08 17.38
N ARG A 90 10.86 42.60 18.37
CA ARG A 90 10.45 42.63 19.77
C ARG A 90 11.12 43.82 20.47
N PRO A 91 10.38 44.62 21.26
CA PRO A 91 11.00 45.64 22.08
C PRO A 91 12.01 44.97 23.02
N ARG A 92 13.22 45.52 23.07
CA ARG A 92 14.26 45.02 23.98
C ARG A 92 13.71 45.13 25.39
N ARG A 93 13.63 44.00 26.12
CA ARG A 93 13.28 44.02 27.55
C ARG A 93 14.25 44.99 28.22
N ASN A 94 13.73 45.95 29.00
CA ASN A 94 14.49 46.97 29.71
C ASN A 94 15.45 46.31 30.74
N GLY A 95 16.50 45.67 30.25
CA GLY A 95 17.68 45.31 31.00
C GLY A 95 18.70 46.39 30.69
N SER A 96 19.10 47.12 31.71
CA SER A 96 20.21 48.05 31.71
C SER A 96 21.45 47.39 31.11
N VAL A 97 21.64 47.55 29.81
CA VAL A 97 22.91 47.27 29.16
C VAL A 97 23.79 48.47 29.46
N ASN A 98 24.50 48.41 30.59
CA ASN A 98 25.69 49.21 30.82
C ASN A 98 26.79 48.72 29.86
N VAL A 99 26.63 48.97 28.56
CA VAL A 99 27.77 48.96 27.64
C VAL A 99 28.48 50.27 27.89
N ALA A 100 29.48 50.19 28.75
CA ALA A 100 30.47 51.23 28.94
C ALA A 100 31.00 51.61 27.55
N MET A 101 30.62 52.78 27.08
CA MET A 101 31.25 53.47 25.98
C MET A 101 32.62 53.93 26.47
N VAL A 102 33.60 53.04 26.49
CA VAL A 102 35.00 53.36 26.73
C VAL A 102 35.77 52.96 25.49
N GLU A 103 36.53 53.92 24.98
CA GLU A 103 37.43 53.90 23.80
C GLU A 103 36.89 54.51 22.50
N LYS A 104 36.57 55.80 22.52
CA LYS A 104 36.89 56.69 21.38
C LYS A 104 37.13 58.15 21.78
N THR A 105 37.96 58.40 22.78
CA THR A 105 38.46 59.76 23.09
C THR A 105 39.89 59.69 23.62
N ALA A 106 40.83 59.23 22.79
CA ALA A 106 42.26 59.30 23.10
C ALA A 106 43.11 59.51 21.85
N LEU A 107 42.65 60.32 20.89
CA LEU A 107 43.45 60.79 19.76
C LEU A 107 43.00 62.21 19.35
N SER A 108 43.14 63.16 20.27
CA SER A 108 43.07 64.59 19.94
C SER A 108 43.68 65.42 21.07
N GLU A 109 44.97 65.22 21.34
CA GLU A 109 45.82 66.26 21.94
C GLU A 109 47.27 65.82 21.84
N LYS A 110 47.94 66.29 20.80
CA LYS A 110 49.37 66.61 20.77
C LYS A 110 49.57 67.56 19.59
N ALA A 111 49.35 68.83 19.91
CA ALA A 111 50.04 69.95 19.27
C ALA A 111 51.53 69.90 19.65
#